data_AF-A0A5C7VYM2-F1
#
_entry.id   AF-A0A5C7VYM2-F1
#
_cell.length_a   1.000
_cell.length_b   1.000
_cell.length_c   1.000
_cell.angle_alpha   90.00
_cell.angle_beta   90.00
_cell.angle_gamma   90.00
#
_symmetry.space_group_name_H-M   'P 1'
#
loop_
_entity.id
_entity.type
_entity.pdbx_description
1 polymer ?
#
loop_
_entity_poly.entity_id
_entity_poly.type
_entity_poly.pdbx_seq_one_letter_code
_entity_poly.pdbx_strand_id
1 'polypeptide(L)'
;MAGLIPQSFIDDLLNRTDIVEVVSSRIQLKKAGKNYTACCPFHKEKTPSFSVSPDKQFYYCFGCGAGGNALGFIMDHDSLDFPQAVEDLAKRAGMDIPREEGGRGRTPRQPVDSPLYPLLTAAADYYRQALKSHPTRKSAVDYLKGRGLTGEIARDFSLGFAPPGWDNLHKHMAG
;
A
#
# COMPACT_ATOMS: atom_id res chain seq x y z
N MET A 1 10.30 5.81 8.93
CA MET A 1 9.81 4.86 7.90
C MET A 1 11.03 4.26 7.26
N ALA A 2 11.07 2.93 7.09
CA ALA A 2 12.18 2.30 6.36
C ALA A 2 12.31 3.01 5.01
N GLY A 3 13.54 3.35 4.61
CA GLY A 3 13.81 3.85 3.27
C GLY A 3 13.28 2.88 2.21
N LEU A 4 13.28 3.28 0.94
CA LEU A 4 12.90 2.39 -0.15
C LEU A 4 13.71 1.10 -0.05
N ILE A 5 13.05 -0.02 0.27
CA ILE A 5 13.66 -1.33 0.23
C ILE A 5 13.78 -1.69 -1.26
N PRO A 6 14.99 -1.94 -1.78
CA PRO A 6 15.17 -2.24 -3.21
C PRO A 6 14.37 -3.48 -3.63
N GLN A 7 13.75 -3.44 -4.80
CA GLN A 7 13.01 -4.59 -5.32
C GLN A 7 13.89 -5.85 -5.42
N SER A 8 15.15 -5.68 -5.83
CA SER A 8 16.12 -6.79 -5.90
C SER A 8 16.34 -7.46 -4.54
N PHE A 9 16.32 -6.70 -3.44
CA PHE A 9 16.43 -7.27 -2.10
C PHE A 9 15.18 -8.07 -1.73
N ILE A 10 13.99 -7.59 -2.10
CA ILE A 10 12.73 -8.31 -1.87
C ILE A 10 12.72 -9.64 -2.65
N ASP A 11 13.18 -9.60 -3.90
CA ASP A 11 13.27 -10.80 -4.75
C ASP A 11 14.27 -11.82 -4.16
N ASP A 12 15.46 -11.36 -3.74
CA ASP A 12 16.45 -12.20 -3.08
C ASP A 12 15.94 -12.78 -1.75
N LEU A 13 15.21 -11.97 -0.98
CA LEU A 13 14.62 -12.39 0.29
C LEU A 13 13.59 -13.51 0.06
N LEU A 14 12.71 -13.34 -0.93
CA LEU A 14 11.73 -14.36 -1.29
C LEU A 14 12.41 -15.63 -1.81
N ASN A 15 13.48 -15.51 -2.59
CA ASN A 15 14.25 -16.67 -3.08
C ASN A 15 14.94 -17.46 -1.96
N ARG A 16 15.25 -16.83 -0.82
CA ARG A 16 15.84 -17.48 0.36
C ARG A 16 14.81 -17.92 1.40
N THR A 17 13.53 -17.66 1.15
CA THR A 17 12.45 -17.98 2.08
C THR A 17 11.66 -19.16 1.55
N ASP A 18 11.53 -20.24 2.33
CA ASP A 18 10.57 -21.30 2.02
C ASP A 18 9.20 -20.96 2.62
N ILE A 19 8.20 -20.80 1.75
CA ILE A 19 6.83 -20.54 2.17
C ILE A 19 6.26 -21.65 3.06
N VAL A 20 6.68 -22.91 2.88
CA VAL A 20 6.20 -24.03 3.70
C VAL A 20 6.67 -23.85 5.14
N GLU A 21 7.92 -23.45 5.35
CA GLU A 21 8.47 -23.17 6.68
C GLU A 21 7.79 -21.95 7.32
N VAL A 22 7.61 -20.88 6.55
CA VAL A 22 6.94 -19.66 7.02
C VAL A 22 5.52 -19.95 7.50
N VAL A 23 4.73 -20.68 6.70
CA VAL A 23 3.34 -21.01 7.04
C VAL A 23 3.28 -22.05 8.16
N SER A 24 4.11 -23.10 8.11
CA SER A 24 4.10 -24.17 9.13
C SER A 24 4.50 -23.69 10.53
N SER A 25 5.23 -22.57 10.62
CA SER A 25 5.52 -21.93 11.91
C SER A 25 4.29 -21.31 12.59
N ARG A 26 3.19 -21.09 11.86
CA ARG A 26 1.97 -20.42 12.33
C ARG A 26 0.75 -21.33 12.33
N ILE A 27 0.62 -22.20 11.34
CA ILE A 27 -0.50 -23.13 11.22
C ILE A 27 -0.01 -24.55 10.94
N GLN A 28 -0.75 -25.55 11.43
CA GLN A 28 -0.39 -26.94 11.20
C GLN A 28 -0.75 -27.37 9.76
N LEU A 29 0.28 -27.58 8.95
CA LEU A 29 0.14 -28.09 7.59
C LEU A 29 0.12 -29.63 7.57
N LYS A 30 -0.73 -30.20 6.71
CA LYS A 30 -0.76 -31.64 6.39
C LYS A 30 -0.33 -31.85 4.95
N LYS A 31 0.51 -32.86 4.71
CA LYS A 31 0.97 -33.17 3.34
C LYS A 31 -0.17 -33.79 2.53
N ALA A 32 -0.42 -33.26 1.33
CA ALA A 32 -1.45 -33.72 0.40
C ALA A 32 -0.86 -33.80 -1.02
N GLY A 33 -0.29 -34.96 -1.36
CA GLY A 33 0.43 -35.15 -2.61
C GLY A 33 1.69 -34.29 -2.67
N LYS A 34 1.78 -33.42 -3.68
CA LYS A 34 2.89 -32.47 -3.86
C LYS A 34 2.75 -31.19 -3.03
N ASN A 35 1.55 -30.90 -2.56
CA ASN A 35 1.24 -29.68 -1.82
C ASN A 35 1.02 -29.98 -0.33
N TYR A 36 0.83 -28.93 0.45
CA TYR A 36 0.41 -28.97 1.84
C TYR A 36 -0.95 -28.33 1.99
N THR A 37 -1.79 -28.84 2.89
CA THR A 37 -3.13 -28.31 3.13
C THR A 37 -3.42 -28.07 4.61
N ALA A 38 -4.30 -27.11 4.87
CA ALA A 38 -4.80 -26.78 6.21
C ALA A 38 -6.18 -26.12 6.14
N CYS A 39 -6.80 -25.90 7.30
CA CYS A 39 -7.89 -24.94 7.40
C CYS A 39 -7.31 -23.53 7.27
N CYS A 40 -8.01 -22.67 6.54
CA CYS A 40 -7.57 -21.31 6.27
C CYS A 40 -7.54 -20.47 7.55
N PRO A 41 -6.46 -19.73 7.80
CA PRO A 41 -6.39 -18.81 8.93
C PRO A 41 -7.17 -17.50 8.70
N PHE A 42 -7.50 -17.18 7.44
CA PHE A 42 -8.11 -15.90 7.05
C PHE A 42 -9.64 -15.91 7.07
N HIS A 43 -10.27 -17.07 7.17
CA HIS A 43 -11.71 -17.18 7.32
C HIS A 43 -12.08 -18.45 8.09
N LYS A 44 -13.27 -18.47 8.68
CA LYS A 44 -13.71 -19.57 9.55
C LYS A 44 -14.31 -20.71 8.72
N GLU A 45 -13.62 -21.84 8.66
CA GLU A 45 -14.09 -23.05 7.98
C GLU A 45 -13.85 -24.32 8.82
N LYS A 46 -14.52 -25.42 8.45
CA LYS A 46 -14.34 -26.75 9.07
C LYS A 46 -13.57 -27.73 8.19
N THR A 47 -13.61 -27.52 6.88
CA THR A 47 -12.93 -28.36 5.88
C THR A 47 -11.70 -27.62 5.37
N PRO A 48 -10.56 -28.30 5.19
CA PRO A 48 -9.33 -27.65 4.74
C PRO A 48 -9.47 -27.14 3.30
N SER A 49 -9.42 -25.82 3.09
CA SER A 49 -9.38 -25.21 1.75
C SER A 49 -8.10 -24.43 1.47
N PHE A 50 -7.21 -24.33 2.45
CA PHE A 50 -5.91 -23.66 2.31
C PHE A 50 -4.87 -24.62 1.75
N SER A 51 -4.20 -24.24 0.67
CA SER A 51 -3.19 -25.04 -0.01
C SER A 51 -1.89 -24.25 -0.18
N VAL A 52 -0.76 -24.86 0.16
CA VAL A 52 0.59 -24.30 -0.02
C VAL A 52 1.36 -25.16 -1.00
N SER A 53 1.94 -24.54 -2.03
CA SER A 53 2.75 -25.22 -3.04
C SER A 53 4.24 -24.95 -2.81
N PRO A 54 5.03 -25.97 -2.44
CA PRO A 54 6.48 -25.81 -2.26
C PRO A 54 7.18 -25.45 -3.59
N ASP A 55 6.77 -26.08 -4.69
CA ASP A 55 7.39 -25.84 -6.00
C ASP A 55 7.14 -24.43 -6.53
N LYS A 56 5.94 -23.87 -6.26
CA LYS A 56 5.54 -22.54 -6.75
C LYS A 56 5.80 -21.42 -5.74
N GLN A 57 6.21 -21.76 -4.52
CA GLN A 57 6.43 -20.80 -3.42
C GLN A 57 5.24 -19.84 -3.19
N PHE A 58 4.01 -20.39 -3.22
CA PHE A 58 2.76 -19.63 -3.10
C PHE A 58 1.68 -20.41 -2.34
N TYR A 59 0.79 -19.70 -1.65
CA TYR A 59 -0.40 -20.27 -0.99
C TYR A 59 -1.68 -19.78 -1.67
N TYR A 60 -2.72 -20.60 -1.63
CA TYR A 60 -4.05 -20.21 -2.07
C TYR A 60 -5.13 -20.88 -1.23
N CYS A 61 -6.16 -20.13 -0.87
CA CYS A 61 -7.34 -20.63 -0.20
C CYS A 61 -8.50 -20.72 -1.20
N PHE A 62 -8.98 -21.93 -1.45
CA PHE A 62 -10.10 -22.18 -2.35
C PHE A 62 -11.47 -21.75 -1.78
N GLY A 63 -11.57 -21.51 -0.47
CA GLY A 63 -12.80 -21.04 0.18
C GLY A 63 -13.02 -19.52 0.12
N CYS A 64 -11.98 -18.73 0.36
CA CYS A 64 -12.08 -17.26 0.43
C CYS A 64 -11.29 -16.51 -0.64
N GLY A 65 -10.48 -17.20 -1.46
CA GLY A 65 -9.67 -16.59 -2.51
C GLY A 65 -8.38 -15.92 -2.03
N ALA A 66 -8.10 -15.92 -0.72
CA ALA A 66 -6.83 -15.41 -0.20
C ALA A 66 -5.66 -16.19 -0.80
N GLY A 67 -4.65 -15.47 -1.30
CA GLY A 67 -3.47 -16.08 -1.91
C GLY A 67 -2.31 -15.10 -1.96
N GLY A 68 -1.10 -15.63 -1.86
CA GLY A 68 0.10 -14.80 -1.77
C GLY A 68 1.38 -15.63 -1.69
N ASN A 69 2.51 -14.92 -1.68
CA ASN A 69 3.80 -15.50 -1.32
C ASN A 69 4.00 -15.47 0.21
N ALA A 70 5.19 -15.87 0.66
CA ALA A 70 5.53 -15.88 2.09
C ALA A 70 5.39 -14.50 2.76
N LEU A 71 5.73 -13.42 2.05
CA LEU A 71 5.63 -12.06 2.57
C LEU A 71 4.17 -11.64 2.76
N GLY A 72 3.33 -11.83 1.74
CA GLY A 72 1.89 -11.54 1.82
C GLY A 72 1.21 -12.33 2.93
N PHE A 73 1.58 -13.61 3.08
CA PHE A 73 1.06 -14.44 4.17
C PHE A 73 1.34 -13.83 5.55
N ILE A 74 2.58 -13.40 5.80
CA ILE A 74 2.96 -12.80 7.09
C ILE A 74 2.25 -11.47 7.32
N MET A 75 2.16 -10.63 6.29
CA MET A 75 1.45 -9.35 6.38
C MET A 75 0.00 -9.56 6.81
N ASP A 76 -0.71 -10.47 6.14
CA ASP A 76 -2.12 -10.72 6.40
C ASP A 76 -2.34 -11.48 7.72
N HIS A 77 -1.51 -12.50 7.99
CA HIS A 77 -1.68 -13.38 9.14
C HIS A 77 -1.27 -12.69 10.45
N ASP A 78 -0.15 -11.98 10.44
CA ASP A 78 0.40 -11.34 11.64
C ASP A 78 -0.01 -9.86 11.75
N SER A 79 -0.82 -9.36 10.80
CA SER A 79 -1.23 -7.95 10.70
C SER A 79 -0.03 -6.99 10.72
N LEU A 80 1.01 -7.34 9.98
CA LEU A 80 2.24 -6.57 9.88
C LEU A 80 2.22 -5.65 8.66
N ASP A 81 2.71 -4.43 8.86
CA ASP A 81 3.00 -3.54 7.74
C ASP A 81 4.16 -4.09 6.92
N PHE A 82 4.21 -3.73 5.64
CA PHE A 82 5.22 -4.21 4.69
C PHE A 82 6.67 -4.14 5.22
N PRO A 83 7.16 -3.03 5.79
CA PRO A 83 8.53 -2.98 6.33
C PRO A 83 8.76 -3.95 7.49
N GLN A 84 7.75 -4.16 8.34
CA GLN A 84 7.84 -5.08 9.47
C GLN A 84 7.88 -6.54 9.01
N ALA A 85 7.05 -6.88 8.01
CA ALA A 85 7.04 -8.22 7.42
C ALA A 85 8.36 -8.53 6.70
N VAL A 86 8.94 -7.56 5.99
CA VAL A 86 10.28 -7.69 5.40
C VAL A 86 11.35 -7.86 6.47
N GLU A 87 11.29 -7.10 7.59
CA GLU A 87 12.20 -7.28 8.72
C GLU A 87 12.07 -8.65 9.40
N ASP A 88 10.87 -9.21 9.54
CA ASP A 88 10.66 -10.55 10.10
C ASP A 88 11.29 -11.63 9.20
N LEU A 89 11.00 -11.58 7.90
CA LEU A 89 11.58 -12.53 6.94
C LEU A 89 13.10 -12.39 6.82
N ALA A 90 13.61 -11.16 6.77
CA ALA A 90 15.05 -10.92 6.64
C ALA A 90 15.82 -11.46 7.85
N LYS A 91 15.28 -11.29 9.07
CA LYS A 91 15.86 -11.89 10.28
C LYS A 91 15.91 -13.41 10.21
N ARG A 92 14.85 -14.05 9.72
CA ARG A 92 14.79 -15.51 9.54
C ARG A 92 15.78 -16.01 8.49
N ALA A 93 15.92 -15.26 7.39
CA ALA A 93 16.84 -15.57 6.30
C ALA A 93 18.30 -15.17 6.60
N GLY A 94 18.59 -14.55 7.76
CA GLY A 94 19.92 -14.04 8.10
C GLY A 94 20.40 -12.95 7.13
N MET A 95 19.48 -12.15 6.59
CA MET A 95 19.76 -11.08 5.64
C MET A 95 19.71 -9.71 6.33
N ASP A 96 20.76 -8.91 6.13
CA ASP A 96 20.73 -7.51 6.50
C ASP A 96 19.96 -6.72 5.45
N ILE A 97 18.90 -6.03 5.87
CA ILE A 97 18.14 -5.17 4.98
C ILE A 97 19.03 -3.97 4.63
N PRO A 98 19.27 -3.69 3.33
CA PRO A 98 19.98 -2.50 2.91
C PRO A 98 19.14 -1.29 3.33
N ARG A 99 19.52 -0.72 4.48
CA ARG A 99 19.01 0.56 4.93
C ARG A 99 19.85 1.57 4.19
N GLU A 100 19.24 2.36 3.32
CA GLU A 100 19.87 3.62 2.90
C GLU A 100 20.35 4.32 4.17
N GLU A 101 21.61 4.73 4.21
CA GLU A 101 22.27 5.32 5.38
C GLU A 101 21.63 6.68 5.76
N GLY A 102 20.40 6.64 6.27
CA GLY A 102 19.77 7.69 7.06
C GLY A 102 19.97 7.34 8.53
N GLY A 103 21.18 7.58 9.02
CA GLY A 103 21.65 7.18 10.34
C GLY A 103 20.72 7.47 11.52
N ARG A 104 20.79 6.55 12.49
CA ARG A 104 20.47 6.67 13.91
C ARG A 104 20.06 8.08 14.38
N GLY A 105 18.78 8.26 14.73
CA GLY A 105 18.35 9.44 15.47
C GLY A 105 16.84 9.66 15.38
N ARG A 106 16.17 9.62 16.53
CA ARG A 106 14.84 10.22 16.72
C ARG A 106 14.87 11.67 16.20
N THR A 107 14.33 11.87 15.01
CA THR A 107 13.89 13.17 14.51
C THR A 107 12.70 12.88 13.62
N PRO A 108 11.50 13.46 13.85
CA PRO A 108 10.42 13.34 12.90
C PRO A 108 10.78 14.14 11.66
N ARG A 109 11.55 13.54 10.75
CA ARG A 109 11.74 14.07 9.40
C ARG A 109 10.49 13.69 8.61
N GLN A 110 9.44 14.49 8.75
CA GLN A 110 8.77 14.91 7.53
C GLN A 110 9.86 15.66 6.74
N PRO A 111 10.18 15.28 5.50
CA PRO A 111 10.91 16.17 4.64
C PRO A 111 9.93 17.30 4.30
N VAL A 112 9.95 18.34 5.13
CA VAL A 112 9.38 19.66 4.81
C VAL A 112 9.95 20.21 3.50
N ASP A 113 11.08 19.65 3.06
CA ASP A 113 11.75 19.94 1.79
C ASP A 113 11.53 18.88 0.70
N SER A 114 10.58 17.95 0.86
CA SER A 114 10.22 17.07 -0.25
C SER A 114 9.58 17.92 -1.35
N PRO A 115 10.07 17.88 -2.60
CA PRO A 115 9.50 18.67 -3.71
C PRO A 115 8.04 18.31 -3.97
N LEU A 116 7.54 17.21 -3.39
CA LEU A 116 6.16 16.77 -3.47
C LEU A 116 5.19 17.66 -2.69
N TYR A 117 5.56 18.23 -1.55
CA TYR A 117 4.64 19.07 -0.78
C TYR A 117 4.34 20.39 -1.51
N PRO A 118 5.35 21.15 -1.99
CA PRO A 118 5.09 22.31 -2.85
C PRO A 118 4.29 21.95 -4.10
N LEU A 119 4.54 20.78 -4.71
CA LEU A 119 3.80 20.30 -5.87
C LEU A 119 2.33 20.04 -5.55
N LEU A 120 2.04 19.39 -4.42
CA LEU A 120 0.67 19.14 -3.93
C LEU A 120 -0.03 20.45 -3.58
N THR A 121 0.67 21.41 -2.97
CA THR A 121 0.12 22.75 -2.70
C THR A 121 -0.22 23.47 -4.00
N ALA A 122 0.67 23.47 -4.99
CA ALA A 122 0.41 24.06 -6.30
C ALA A 122 -0.78 23.40 -7.01
N ALA A 123 -0.91 22.07 -6.93
CA ALA A 123 -2.05 21.35 -7.47
C ALA A 123 -3.37 21.70 -6.75
N ALA A 124 -3.35 21.81 -5.42
CA ALA A 124 -4.51 22.23 -4.65
C ALA A 124 -4.94 23.66 -5.03
N ASP A 125 -3.99 24.59 -5.15
CA ASP A 125 -4.27 25.97 -5.53
C ASP A 125 -4.82 26.09 -6.95
N TYR A 126 -4.33 25.29 -7.89
CA TYR A 126 -4.91 25.19 -9.24
C TYR A 126 -6.40 24.84 -9.20
N TYR A 127 -6.78 23.79 -8.48
CA TYR A 127 -8.19 23.38 -8.39
C TYR A 127 -9.05 24.38 -7.61
N ARG A 128 -8.51 25.02 -6.57
CA ARG A 128 -9.21 26.12 -5.85
C ARG A 128 -9.48 27.29 -6.79
N GLN A 129 -8.50 27.66 -7.62
CA GLN A 129 -8.66 28.72 -8.59
C GLN A 129 -9.69 28.34 -9.67
N ALA A 130 -9.69 27.09 -10.13
CA ALA A 130 -10.69 26.60 -11.06
C ALA A 130 -12.12 26.71 -10.50
N LEU A 131 -12.34 26.43 -9.20
CA LEU A 131 -13.63 26.62 -8.54
C LEU A 131 -14.06 28.11 -8.48
N LYS A 132 -13.10 29.03 -8.48
CA LYS A 132 -13.33 30.48 -8.45
C LYS A 132 -13.52 31.13 -9.82
N SER A 133 -12.84 30.67 -10.87
CA SER A 133 -12.81 31.41 -12.14
C SER A 133 -13.03 30.57 -13.40
N HIS A 134 -13.03 29.23 -13.33
CA HIS A 134 -13.17 28.43 -14.54
C HIS A 134 -14.57 28.62 -15.18
N PRO A 135 -14.68 28.71 -16.52
CA PRO A 135 -15.97 28.91 -17.21
C PRO A 135 -17.03 27.85 -16.85
N THR A 136 -16.60 26.61 -16.62
CA THR A 136 -17.48 25.48 -16.28
C THR A 136 -17.68 25.26 -14.78
N ARG A 137 -17.20 26.16 -13.91
CA ARG A 137 -17.27 26.00 -12.43
C ARG A 137 -18.69 25.95 -11.87
N LYS A 138 -19.69 26.43 -12.63
CA LYS A 138 -21.07 26.64 -12.16
C LYS A 138 -21.67 25.35 -11.58
N SER A 139 -21.49 24.21 -12.25
CA SER A 139 -22.01 22.92 -11.78
C SER A 139 -21.45 22.52 -10.41
N ALA A 140 -20.15 22.71 -10.19
CA ALA A 140 -19.50 22.43 -8.91
C ALA A 140 -19.96 23.40 -7.82
N VAL A 141 -20.07 24.70 -8.14
CA VAL A 141 -20.56 25.70 -7.18
C VAL A 141 -21.99 25.42 -6.75
N ASP A 142 -22.88 25.11 -7.70
CA ASP A 142 -24.28 24.83 -7.42
C ASP A 142 -24.44 23.53 -6.61
N TYR A 143 -23.62 22.51 -6.90
CA TYR A 143 -23.55 21.28 -6.10
C TYR A 143 -23.15 21.54 -4.64
N LEU A 144 -22.06 22.30 -4.43
CA LEU A 144 -21.57 22.63 -3.09
C LEU A 144 -22.61 23.44 -2.29
N LYS A 145 -23.24 24.43 -2.93
CA LYS A 145 -24.34 25.20 -2.32
C LYS A 145 -25.52 24.32 -1.96
N GLY A 146 -25.92 23.38 -2.82
CA GLY A 146 -26.97 22.40 -2.54
C GLY A 146 -26.67 21.49 -1.34
N ARG A 147 -25.39 21.35 -0.97
CA ARG A 147 -24.92 20.63 0.23
C ARG A 147 -24.75 21.52 1.46
N GLY A 148 -25.08 22.81 1.38
CA GLY A 148 -24.88 23.77 2.47
C GLY A 148 -23.42 24.21 2.63
N LEU A 149 -22.54 23.91 1.66
CA LEU A 149 -21.14 24.34 1.69
C LEU A 149 -21.05 25.74 1.10
N THR A 150 -20.92 26.73 1.97
CA THR A 150 -20.78 28.14 1.60
C THR A 150 -19.42 28.41 0.96
N GLY A 151 -19.27 29.58 0.33
CA GLY A 151 -17.98 30.02 -0.19
C GLY A 151 -16.89 30.16 0.88
N GLU A 152 -17.28 30.45 2.12
CA GLU A 152 -16.37 30.53 3.28
C GLU A 152 -15.85 29.14 3.66
N ILE A 153 -16.74 28.15 3.77
CA ILE A 153 -16.37 26.75 4.03
C ILE A 153 -15.46 26.24 2.91
N ALA A 154 -15.80 26.52 1.65
CA ALA A 154 -14.98 26.13 0.51
C ALA A 154 -13.58 26.77 0.55
N ARG A 155 -13.46 28.01 1.02
CA ARG A 155 -12.17 28.70 1.19
C ARG A 155 -11.33 28.06 2.30
N ASP A 156 -11.93 27.87 3.47
CA ASP A 156 -11.22 27.45 4.69
C ASP A 156 -10.75 26.00 4.60
N PHE A 157 -11.53 25.14 3.94
CA PHE A 157 -11.18 23.74 3.68
C PHE A 157 -10.50 23.53 2.33
N SER A 158 -10.14 24.61 1.62
CA SER A 158 -9.42 24.54 0.34
C SER A 158 -10.09 23.66 -0.72
N LEU A 159 -11.43 23.71 -0.80
CA LEU A 159 -12.18 22.98 -1.82
C LEU A 159 -11.84 23.52 -3.21
N GLY A 160 -11.74 22.61 -4.17
CA GLY A 160 -11.44 22.90 -5.56
C GLY A 160 -12.42 22.26 -6.54
N PHE A 161 -12.20 22.54 -7.81
CA PHE A 161 -12.95 21.99 -8.93
C PHE A 161 -11.97 21.50 -9.98
N ALA A 162 -12.10 20.24 -10.41
CA ALA A 162 -11.37 19.70 -11.54
C ALA A 162 -12.19 19.92 -12.82
N PRO A 163 -11.76 20.80 -13.75
CA PRO A 163 -12.46 21.00 -15.00
C PRO A 163 -12.42 19.77 -15.90
N PRO A 164 -13.38 19.60 -16.82
CA PRO A 164 -13.35 18.53 -17.82
C PRO A 164 -12.03 18.52 -18.62
N GLY A 165 -11.44 17.35 -18.77
CA GLY A 165 -10.13 17.14 -19.42
C GLY A 165 -9.20 16.30 -18.56
N TRP A 166 -8.28 15.57 -19.21
CA TRP A 166 -7.43 14.58 -18.55
C TRP A 166 -6.01 15.10 -18.22
N ASP A 167 -5.58 16.19 -18.85
CA ASP A 167 -4.22 16.74 -18.74
C ASP A 167 -4.16 18.20 -18.28
N ASN A 168 -5.28 18.73 -17.78
CA ASN A 168 -5.43 20.14 -17.40
C ASN A 168 -4.39 20.60 -16.34
N LEU A 169 -4.24 19.82 -15.27
CA LEU A 169 -3.24 20.08 -14.23
C LEU A 169 -1.82 19.91 -14.77
N HIS A 170 -1.58 18.84 -15.55
CA HIS A 170 -0.27 18.58 -16.14
C HIS A 170 0.19 19.75 -17.03
N LYS A 171 -0.68 20.27 -17.92
CA LYS A 171 -0.40 21.45 -18.75
C LYS A 171 -0.13 22.71 -17.93
N HIS A 172 -0.81 22.88 -16.80
CA HIS A 172 -0.59 24.02 -15.91
C HIS A 172 0.76 23.95 -15.18
N MET A 173 1.22 22.74 -14.84
CA MET A 173 2.46 22.51 -14.09
C MET A 173 3.70 22.28 -14.95
N ALA A 174 3.51 21.89 -16.22
CA ALA A 174 4.59 21.65 -17.19
C ALA A 174 4.98 22.91 -17.99
N GLY A 175 4.36 24.06 -17.69
CA GLY A 175 4.62 25.36 -18.32
C GLY A 175 5.58 26.22 -17.50
#